data_AF-A0A2Z7DAZ2-F1
#
_entry.id   AF-A0A2Z7DAZ2-F1
#
_cell.length_a   1.000
_cell.length_b   1.000
_cell.length_c   1.000
_cell.angle_alpha   90.00
_cell.angle_beta   90.00
_cell.angle_gamma   90.00
#
_symmetry.space_group_name_H-M   'P 1'
#
loop_
_entity.id
_entity.type
_entity.pdbx_description
1 polymer ?
#
loop_
_entity_poly.entity_id
_entity_poly.type
_entity_poly.pdbx_seq_one_letter_code
_entity_poly.pdbx_strand_id
1 'polypeptide(L)'
;MTSIDESDVGILCYVSHLPGFRGILKHRYSDFIVNEVDLDGNIVRLTSLDAPPEITEEKREKTCDLLAKDYALEIEKFRVLAGDIDAEKLKAFIDQVSSNVGASNESIVLSPSSDKSHRTAVHNFFKEKLKFLVSDTIDGPDSSTKCIRLRLDSGRKNDKSRSFGFAGTKDKRSVSTQRVTVFKQRANRLAALNEKLIGIKVGDFCHVNDGLLLGQLQGNRFTITLRSVIAETEDIIKESTSALGKNGFINYFGLQVATINSLLFTGKLLKLTWKT
;
A
#
# COMPACT_ATOMS: atom_id res chain seq x y z
N MET A 1 1.67 21.17 30.84
CA MET A 1 2.73 21.04 29.82
C MET A 1 3.01 22.43 29.30
N THR A 2 4.20 22.97 29.52
CA THR A 2 4.63 24.25 28.96
C THR A 2 4.64 24.13 27.44
N SER A 3 4.03 25.09 26.73
CA SER A 3 4.11 25.17 25.28
C SER A 3 5.55 25.46 24.89
N ILE A 4 6.10 24.66 23.98
CA ILE A 4 7.44 24.86 23.41
C ILE A 4 7.37 26.03 22.44
N ASP A 5 8.35 26.93 22.51
CA ASP A 5 8.47 28.06 21.59
C ASP A 5 9.58 27.84 20.55
N GLU A 6 9.57 28.63 19.48
CA GLU A 6 10.57 28.58 18.40
C GLU A 6 11.99 28.87 18.90
N SER A 7 12.12 29.75 19.89
CA SER A 7 13.39 30.11 20.50
C SER A 7 14.04 28.94 21.25
N ASP A 8 13.25 28.04 21.85
CA ASP A 8 13.74 26.85 22.57
C ASP A 8 14.46 25.86 21.66
N VAL A 9 14.20 25.91 20.35
CA VAL A 9 14.79 25.03 19.33
C VAL A 9 15.74 25.76 18.38
N GLY A 10 16.14 27.00 18.72
CA GLY A 10 17.13 27.76 17.98
C GLY A 10 16.63 28.47 16.71
N ILE A 11 15.31 28.64 16.57
CA ILE A 11 14.72 29.47 15.51
C ILE A 11 14.67 30.90 16.05
N LEU A 12 15.66 31.73 15.66
CA LEU A 12 15.90 33.04 16.28
C LEU A 12 16.01 34.20 15.28
N CYS A 13 16.28 33.90 14.00
CA CYS A 13 16.63 34.91 13.01
C CYS A 13 15.64 34.92 11.84
N TYR A 14 15.53 36.10 11.21
CA TYR A 14 14.76 36.31 9.98
C TYR A 14 15.68 36.82 8.87
N VAL A 15 15.33 36.53 7.62
CA VAL A 15 16.03 37.08 6.43
C VAL A 15 15.63 38.54 6.21
N SER A 16 14.37 38.88 6.49
CA SER A 16 13.81 40.21 6.27
C SER A 16 13.87 41.05 7.55
N HIS A 17 14.07 42.36 7.39
CA HIS A 17 13.96 43.36 8.45
C HIS A 17 12.61 44.10 8.43
N LEU A 18 11.71 43.72 7.52
CA LEU A 18 10.38 44.31 7.43
C LEU A 18 9.55 44.01 8.69
N PRO A 19 8.63 44.91 9.09
CA PRO A 19 7.69 44.63 10.17
C PRO A 19 6.88 43.35 9.91
N GLY A 20 6.73 42.53 10.95
CA GLY A 20 5.90 41.34 10.88
C GLY A 20 4.40 41.68 10.88
N PHE A 21 3.59 40.75 10.40
CA PHE A 21 2.13 40.82 10.48
C PHE A 21 1.58 39.48 10.98
N ARG A 22 0.33 39.49 11.45
CA ARG A 22 -0.32 38.29 11.99
C ARG A 22 -1.29 37.70 10.99
N GLY A 23 -1.49 36.39 11.08
CA GLY A 23 -2.52 35.68 10.35
C GLY A 23 -2.68 34.25 10.87
N ILE A 24 -3.80 33.63 10.53
CA ILE A 24 -4.14 32.28 10.96
C ILE A 24 -3.78 31.30 9.86
N LEU A 25 -2.77 30.47 10.14
CA LEU A 25 -2.34 29.37 9.28
C LEU A 25 -3.14 28.10 9.59
N LYS A 26 -3.45 27.29 8.57
CA LYS A 26 -4.15 25.99 8.71
C LYS A 26 -5.50 26.08 9.45
N HIS A 27 -6.21 27.20 9.34
CA HIS A 27 -7.55 27.37 9.93
C HIS A 27 -8.49 26.23 9.47
N ARG A 28 -8.57 25.99 8.15
CA ARG A 28 -9.15 24.78 7.55
C ARG A 28 -8.06 23.92 6.92
N TYR A 29 -8.27 22.61 6.80
CA TYR A 29 -7.32 21.72 6.11
C TYR A 29 -7.18 22.07 4.61
N SER A 30 -8.23 22.64 4.00
CA SER A 30 -8.23 23.13 2.63
C SER A 30 -7.43 24.42 2.42
N ASP A 31 -7.00 25.08 3.50
CA ASP A 31 -6.15 26.28 3.43
C ASP A 31 -4.68 25.91 3.22
N PHE A 32 -4.34 24.62 3.31
CA PHE A 32 -2.99 24.11 3.17
C PHE A 32 -3.00 22.96 2.18
N ILE A 33 -2.59 23.24 0.95
CA ILE A 33 -2.60 22.27 -0.15
C ILE A 33 -1.15 21.91 -0.47
N VAL A 34 -0.88 20.60 -0.56
CA VAL A 34 0.46 20.06 -0.82
C VAL A 34 0.41 19.15 -2.04
N ASN A 35 1.08 19.54 -3.11
CA ASN A 35 1.23 18.70 -4.29
C ASN A 35 2.67 18.25 -4.41
N GLU A 36 2.89 16.95 -4.53
CA GLU A 36 4.22 16.40 -4.80
C GLU A 36 4.76 16.92 -6.15
N VAL A 37 6.07 17.15 -6.22
CA VAL A 37 6.80 17.41 -7.46
C VAL A 37 7.64 16.17 -7.74
N ASP A 38 7.34 15.49 -8.84
CA ASP A 38 8.02 14.24 -9.21
C ASP A 38 9.48 14.49 -9.65
N LEU A 39 10.21 13.41 -9.94
CA LEU A 39 11.61 13.48 -10.36
C LEU A 39 11.81 14.21 -11.70
N ASP A 40 10.76 14.34 -12.51
CA ASP A 40 10.78 15.04 -13.79
C ASP A 40 10.40 16.53 -13.63
N GLY A 41 10.10 16.98 -12.41
CA GLY A 41 9.70 18.35 -12.11
C GLY A 41 8.20 18.62 -12.33
N ASN A 42 7.40 17.59 -12.63
CA ASN A 42 5.97 17.74 -12.83
C ASN A 42 5.24 17.80 -11.49
N ILE A 43 4.25 18.69 -11.41
CA ILE A 43 3.39 18.80 -10.23
C ILE A 43 2.33 17.71 -10.32
N VAL A 44 2.35 16.79 -9.37
CA VAL A 44 1.39 15.70 -9.29
C VAL A 44 0.00 16.27 -8.99
N ARG A 45 -0.97 15.95 -9.84
CA ARG A 45 -2.37 16.31 -9.70
C ARG A 45 -3.22 15.08 -10.01
N LEU A 46 -4.35 14.98 -9.33
CA LEU A 46 -5.35 13.97 -9.61
C LEU A 46 -6.25 14.45 -10.76
N THR A 47 -6.07 13.94 -11.97
CA THR A 47 -6.76 14.42 -13.18
C THR A 47 -7.86 13.50 -13.68
N SER A 48 -7.70 12.19 -13.53
CA SER A 48 -8.70 11.19 -13.89
C SER A 48 -8.85 10.16 -12.79
N LEU A 49 -10.09 9.73 -12.55
CA LEU A 49 -10.42 8.61 -11.65
C LEU A 49 -10.66 7.30 -12.40
N ASP A 50 -10.66 7.36 -13.73
CA ASP A 50 -11.01 6.25 -14.58
C ASP A 50 -9.84 5.27 -14.66
N ALA A 51 -10.15 3.98 -14.54
CA ALA A 51 -9.17 2.95 -14.77
C ALA A 51 -8.92 2.81 -16.29
N PRO A 52 -7.66 2.67 -16.72
CA PRO A 52 -7.35 2.34 -18.11
C PRO A 52 -8.11 1.08 -18.54
N PRO A 53 -8.58 1.01 -19.81
CA PRO A 53 -9.19 -0.20 -20.33
C PRO A 53 -8.25 -1.39 -20.11
N GLU A 54 -8.77 -2.51 -19.60
CA GLU A 54 -7.93 -3.69 -19.40
C GLU A 54 -7.39 -4.13 -20.77
N ILE A 55 -6.10 -3.91 -21.01
CA ILE A 55 -5.39 -4.58 -22.09
C ILE A 55 -5.49 -6.08 -21.76
N THR A 56 -6.29 -6.78 -22.56
CA THR A 56 -6.59 -8.21 -22.42
C THR A 56 -5.47 -9.09 -22.96
N GLU A 57 -4.30 -8.51 -23.22
CA GLU A 57 -3.11 -9.20 -23.69
C GLU A 57 -2.43 -9.89 -22.49
N GLU A 58 -2.08 -11.17 -22.68
CA GLU A 58 -1.26 -12.04 -21.82
C GLU A 58 -1.92 -12.79 -20.63
N LYS A 59 -3.16 -12.49 -20.21
CA LYS A 59 -3.88 -13.35 -19.24
C LYS A 59 -4.95 -14.26 -19.82
N ARG A 60 -5.36 -14.06 -21.08
CA ARG A 60 -6.26 -15.00 -21.76
C ARG A 60 -5.64 -16.38 -21.92
N GLU A 61 -4.32 -16.49 -22.08
CA GLU A 61 -3.66 -17.80 -22.21
C GLU A 61 -3.70 -18.66 -20.94
N LYS A 62 -3.76 -18.08 -19.72
CA LYS A 62 -3.72 -18.88 -18.48
C LYS A 62 -5.09 -19.28 -17.93
N THR A 63 -6.14 -18.54 -18.25
CA THR A 63 -7.51 -18.90 -17.84
C THR A 63 -8.27 -19.69 -18.91
N CYS A 64 -7.96 -19.53 -20.20
CA CYS A 64 -8.57 -20.35 -21.26
C CYS A 64 -7.94 -21.75 -21.38
N ASP A 65 -6.72 -21.97 -20.89
CA ASP A 65 -6.08 -23.30 -20.86
C ASP A 65 -6.77 -24.31 -19.91
N LEU A 66 -7.56 -23.82 -18.94
CA LEU A 66 -8.29 -24.67 -18.00
C LEU A 66 -9.54 -25.30 -18.61
N LEU A 67 -10.10 -24.71 -19.68
CA LEU A 67 -11.35 -25.14 -20.29
C LEU A 67 -11.17 -26.21 -21.38
N ALA A 68 -9.92 -26.59 -21.69
CA ALA A 68 -9.61 -27.52 -22.78
C ALA A 68 -8.71 -28.71 -22.38
N LYS A 69 -8.26 -28.80 -21.12
CA LYS A 69 -7.42 -29.91 -20.65
C LYS A 69 -8.28 -30.93 -19.90
N ASP A 70 -8.43 -32.10 -20.53
CA ASP A 70 -8.93 -33.28 -19.86
C ASP A 70 -7.88 -33.76 -18.84
N TYR A 71 -8.19 -33.60 -17.55
CA TYR A 71 -7.31 -34.02 -16.44
C TYR A 71 -7.39 -35.52 -16.14
N ALA A 72 -8.01 -36.33 -17.02
CA ALA A 72 -8.15 -37.77 -16.82
C ALA A 72 -6.82 -38.48 -16.51
N LEU A 73 -5.72 -38.10 -17.18
CA LEU A 73 -4.40 -38.70 -16.94
C LEU A 73 -3.80 -38.32 -15.59
N GLU A 74 -3.99 -37.08 -15.15
CA GLU A 74 -3.57 -36.61 -13.84
C GLU A 74 -4.41 -37.27 -12.73
N ILE A 75 -5.73 -37.41 -12.93
CA ILE A 75 -6.62 -38.09 -11.99
C ILE A 75 -6.19 -39.56 -11.83
N GLU A 76 -5.81 -40.23 -12.91
CA GLU A 76 -5.35 -41.63 -12.83
C GLU A 76 -3.99 -41.76 -12.12
N LYS A 77 -3.07 -40.82 -12.35
CA LYS A 77 -1.81 -40.76 -11.57
C LYS A 77 -2.08 -40.49 -10.09
N PHE A 78 -3.06 -39.65 -9.78
CA PHE A 78 -3.47 -39.36 -8.41
C PHE A 78 -4.14 -40.56 -7.75
N ARG A 79 -4.94 -41.33 -8.50
CA ARG A 79 -5.55 -42.59 -8.04
C ARG A 79 -4.50 -43.59 -7.56
N VAL A 80 -3.40 -43.75 -8.31
CA VAL A 80 -2.28 -44.62 -7.88
C VAL A 80 -1.62 -44.09 -6.59
N LEU A 81 -1.60 -42.77 -6.39
CA LEU A 81 -0.92 -42.14 -5.26
C LEU A 81 -1.77 -42.13 -3.96
N ALA A 82 -3.07 -41.83 -4.07
CA ALA A 82 -3.95 -41.54 -2.94
C ALA A 82 -5.17 -42.48 -2.83
N GLY A 83 -5.36 -43.39 -3.80
CA GLY A 83 -6.45 -44.34 -3.84
C GLY A 83 -7.72 -43.83 -4.53
N ASP A 84 -8.64 -44.75 -4.79
CA ASP A 84 -9.85 -44.50 -5.58
C ASP A 84 -10.79 -43.44 -4.97
N ILE A 85 -10.98 -43.51 -3.65
CA ILE A 85 -11.90 -42.61 -2.92
C ILE A 85 -11.49 -41.15 -3.10
N ASP A 86 -10.19 -40.86 -2.94
CA ASP A 86 -9.69 -39.49 -3.02
C ASP A 86 -9.58 -39.01 -4.46
N ALA A 87 -9.33 -39.91 -5.42
CA ALA A 87 -9.39 -39.59 -6.85
C ALA A 87 -10.79 -39.23 -7.34
N GLU A 88 -11.83 -39.94 -6.87
CA GLU A 88 -13.22 -39.60 -7.19
C GLU A 88 -13.63 -38.25 -6.60
N LYS A 89 -13.22 -37.93 -5.36
CA LYS A 89 -13.43 -36.60 -4.75
C LYS A 89 -12.76 -35.49 -5.56
N LEU A 90 -11.53 -35.72 -6.01
CA LEU A 90 -10.79 -34.75 -6.83
C LEU A 90 -11.48 -34.52 -8.18
N LYS A 91 -11.91 -35.60 -8.84
CA LYS A 91 -12.64 -35.53 -10.12
C LYS A 91 -13.93 -34.71 -9.98
N ALA A 92 -14.76 -35.04 -8.99
CA ALA A 92 -16.00 -34.32 -8.73
C ALA A 92 -15.76 -32.82 -8.46
N PHE A 93 -14.69 -32.50 -7.73
CA PHE A 93 -14.32 -31.12 -7.47
C PHE A 93 -13.86 -30.37 -8.73
N ILE A 94 -13.06 -31.00 -9.60
CA ILE A 94 -12.65 -30.40 -10.88
C ILE A 94 -13.86 -30.14 -11.79
N ASP A 95 -14.80 -31.09 -11.85
CA ASP A 95 -16.03 -30.97 -12.65
C ASP A 95 -16.93 -29.84 -12.12
N GLN A 96 -17.04 -29.71 -10.79
CA GLN A 96 -17.78 -28.63 -10.13
C GLN A 96 -17.16 -27.25 -10.38
N VAL A 97 -15.83 -27.15 -10.30
CA VAL A 97 -15.08 -25.92 -10.59
C VAL A 97 -15.24 -25.52 -12.07
N SER A 98 -15.27 -26.49 -12.98
CA SER A 98 -15.40 -26.25 -14.42
C SER A 98 -16.81 -25.81 -14.83
N SER A 99 -17.82 -26.23 -14.08
CA SER A 99 -19.23 -25.94 -14.38
C SER A 99 -19.74 -24.64 -13.76
N ASN A 100 -19.05 -24.09 -12.74
CA ASN A 100 -19.60 -23.04 -11.89
C ASN A 100 -18.76 -21.75 -11.89
N VAL A 101 -19.15 -20.78 -12.73
CA VAL A 101 -18.61 -19.42 -12.75
C VAL A 101 -19.19 -18.62 -11.57
N GLY A 102 -18.76 -18.89 -10.33
CA GLY A 102 -19.18 -17.99 -9.22
C GLY A 102 -19.06 -18.42 -7.75
N ALA A 103 -18.68 -19.65 -7.39
CA ALA A 103 -18.65 -20.07 -5.97
C ALA A 103 -17.24 -19.97 -5.35
N SER A 104 -16.92 -18.83 -4.75
CA SER A 104 -15.54 -18.49 -4.36
C SER A 104 -15.02 -19.05 -3.02
N ASN A 105 -15.54 -20.16 -2.49
CA ASN A 105 -15.10 -20.67 -1.15
C ASN A 105 -15.15 -22.19 -0.94
N GLU A 106 -15.34 -23.02 -1.98
CA GLU A 106 -15.41 -24.47 -1.80
C GLU A 106 -14.02 -25.09 -1.58
N SER A 107 -13.95 -26.05 -0.66
CA SER A 107 -12.74 -26.82 -0.36
C SER A 107 -13.10 -28.28 -0.14
N ILE A 108 -12.27 -29.20 -0.62
CA ILE A 108 -12.42 -30.63 -0.34
C ILE A 108 -11.35 -31.10 0.63
N VAL A 109 -11.67 -32.10 1.45
CA VAL A 109 -10.75 -32.72 2.39
C VAL A 109 -10.54 -34.17 1.97
N LEU A 110 -9.28 -34.53 1.74
CA LEU A 110 -8.82 -35.87 1.42
C LEU A 110 -8.82 -36.75 2.67
N SER A 111 -8.68 -38.06 2.46
CA SER A 111 -8.73 -39.04 3.55
C SER A 111 -7.58 -38.84 4.56
N PRO A 112 -7.79 -39.18 5.85
CA PRO A 112 -6.76 -39.01 6.88
C PRO A 112 -5.51 -39.85 6.58
N SER A 113 -4.34 -39.23 6.74
CA SER A 113 -3.05 -39.89 6.57
C SER A 113 -2.13 -39.59 7.76
N SER A 114 -1.65 -40.64 8.41
CA SER A 114 -0.63 -40.55 9.46
C SER A 114 0.78 -40.39 8.89
N ASP A 115 1.02 -40.82 7.65
CA ASP A 115 2.33 -40.78 7.01
C ASP A 115 2.68 -39.38 6.47
N LYS A 116 3.77 -38.81 6.97
CA LYS A 116 4.29 -37.53 6.49
C LYS A 116 4.84 -37.62 5.06
N SER A 117 5.41 -38.76 4.68
CA SER A 117 5.97 -38.98 3.34
C SER A 117 4.86 -39.00 2.29
N HIS A 118 3.82 -39.79 2.53
CA HIS A 118 2.60 -39.78 1.73
C HIS A 118 2.00 -38.37 1.60
N ARG A 119 1.83 -37.64 2.71
CA ARG A 119 1.29 -36.27 2.66
C ARG A 119 2.15 -35.32 1.82
N THR A 120 3.47 -35.45 1.93
CA THR A 120 4.42 -34.64 1.15
C THR A 120 4.32 -34.96 -0.34
N ALA A 121 4.18 -36.23 -0.72
CA ALA A 121 4.01 -36.66 -2.10
C ALA A 121 2.71 -36.09 -2.71
N VAL A 122 1.61 -36.12 -1.96
CA VAL A 122 0.34 -35.54 -2.36
C VAL A 122 0.45 -34.01 -2.56
N HIS A 123 1.09 -33.29 -1.64
CA HIS A 123 1.34 -31.85 -1.81
C HIS A 123 2.17 -31.55 -3.08
N ASN A 124 3.21 -32.34 -3.35
CA ASN A 124 4.04 -32.20 -4.54
C ASN A 124 3.26 -32.47 -5.82
N PHE A 125 2.38 -33.48 -5.82
CA PHE A 125 1.51 -33.78 -6.95
C PHE A 125 0.68 -32.55 -7.37
N PHE A 126 -0.03 -31.91 -6.43
CA PHE A 126 -0.81 -30.71 -6.74
C PHE A 126 0.06 -29.54 -7.18
N LYS A 127 1.22 -29.35 -6.54
CA LYS A 127 2.17 -28.29 -6.89
C LYS A 127 2.73 -28.42 -8.31
N GLU A 128 2.90 -29.63 -8.79
CA GLU A 128 3.46 -29.90 -10.12
C GLU A 128 2.40 -30.00 -11.21
N LYS A 129 1.34 -30.76 -10.95
CA LYS A 129 0.37 -31.20 -11.97
C LYS A 129 -0.90 -30.37 -11.98
N LEU A 130 -1.32 -29.79 -10.85
CA LEU A 130 -2.60 -29.08 -10.69
C LEU A 130 -2.40 -27.73 -9.99
N LYS A 131 -1.63 -26.84 -10.63
CA LYS A 131 -1.18 -25.55 -10.06
C LYS A 131 -2.30 -24.56 -9.72
N PHE A 132 -3.51 -24.79 -10.21
CA PHE A 132 -4.70 -23.99 -9.89
C PHE A 132 -5.33 -24.39 -8.54
N LEU A 133 -4.84 -25.46 -7.91
CA LEU A 133 -5.23 -25.92 -6.58
C LEU A 133 -4.11 -25.68 -5.56
N VAL A 134 -4.50 -25.27 -4.36
CA VAL A 134 -3.64 -25.16 -3.18
C VAL A 134 -3.99 -26.29 -2.23
N SER A 135 -2.97 -26.96 -1.70
CA SER A 135 -3.10 -28.01 -0.70
C SER A 135 -2.55 -27.54 0.65
N ASP A 136 -3.37 -27.63 1.69
CA ASP A 136 -3.00 -27.30 3.08
C ASP A 136 -3.21 -28.54 3.97
N THR A 137 -2.28 -28.83 4.88
CA THR A 137 -2.48 -29.89 5.88
C THR A 137 -3.33 -29.36 7.04
N ILE A 138 -4.39 -30.07 7.41
CA ILE A 138 -5.23 -29.82 8.59
C ILE A 138 -5.18 -31.04 9.54
N ASP A 139 -5.53 -30.85 10.79
CA ASP A 139 -5.64 -31.97 11.74
C ASP A 139 -6.84 -32.86 11.36
N GLY A 140 -6.66 -34.17 11.46
CA GLY A 140 -7.67 -35.16 11.15
C GLY A 140 -8.71 -35.31 12.28
N PRO A 141 -9.71 -36.19 12.10
CA PRO A 141 -10.71 -36.48 13.13
C PRO A 141 -10.09 -37.06 14.41
N ASP A 142 -8.95 -37.74 14.28
CA ASP A 142 -8.18 -38.27 15.41
C ASP A 142 -6.91 -37.44 15.63
N SER A 143 -6.49 -37.29 16.89
CA SER A 143 -5.30 -36.52 17.30
C SER A 143 -3.97 -37.01 16.72
N SER A 144 -3.95 -38.22 16.15
CA SER A 144 -2.77 -38.82 15.50
C SER A 144 -2.78 -38.72 13.97
N THR A 145 -3.88 -38.29 13.35
CA THR A 145 -4.02 -38.26 11.89
C THR A 145 -4.08 -36.84 11.36
N LYS A 146 -3.66 -36.65 10.11
CA LYS A 146 -3.73 -35.35 9.43
C LYS A 146 -4.39 -35.52 8.07
N CYS A 147 -5.21 -34.57 7.69
CA CYS A 147 -5.88 -34.57 6.39
C CYS A 147 -5.28 -33.49 5.49
N ILE A 148 -5.41 -33.66 4.18
CA ILE A 148 -5.03 -32.64 3.21
C ILE A 148 -6.31 -31.98 2.69
N ARG A 149 -6.39 -30.67 2.84
CA ARG A 149 -7.48 -29.85 2.29
C ARG A 149 -7.03 -29.21 0.99
N LEU A 150 -7.83 -29.35 -0.05
CA LEU A 150 -7.63 -28.74 -1.36
C LEU A 150 -8.60 -27.57 -1.54
N ARG A 151 -8.10 -26.48 -2.13
CA ARG A 151 -8.84 -25.24 -2.36
C ARG A 151 -8.36 -24.62 -3.67
N LEU A 152 -9.22 -23.85 -4.34
CA LEU A 152 -8.80 -23.08 -5.50
C LEU A 152 -7.72 -22.05 -5.12
N ASP A 153 -6.67 -21.96 -5.95
CA ASP A 153 -5.67 -20.90 -5.84
C ASP A 153 -6.31 -19.58 -6.28
N SER A 154 -6.92 -18.89 -5.33
CA SER A 154 -7.41 -17.52 -5.48
C SER A 154 -6.29 -16.48 -5.76
N GLY A 155 -5.03 -16.90 -5.91
CA GLY A 155 -3.88 -16.02 -6.08
C GLY A 155 -3.55 -15.21 -4.81
N ARG A 156 -4.23 -15.48 -3.69
CA ARG A 156 -3.90 -14.92 -2.37
C ARG A 156 -2.74 -15.70 -1.78
N LYS A 157 -1.55 -15.56 -2.37
CA LYS A 157 -0.32 -15.79 -1.62
C LYS A 157 -0.32 -14.82 -0.45
N ASN A 158 -0.09 -15.35 0.74
CA ASN A 158 0.19 -14.59 1.96
C ASN A 158 1.59 -13.98 1.84
N ASP A 159 1.81 -13.17 0.80
CA ASP A 159 3.05 -12.46 0.55
C ASP A 159 3.14 -11.33 1.57
N LYS A 160 4.26 -11.31 2.29
CA LYS A 160 4.71 -10.25 3.19
C LYS A 160 4.28 -8.90 2.65
N SER A 161 3.35 -8.23 3.34
CA SER A 161 2.86 -6.87 3.09
C SER A 161 2.66 -6.51 1.62
N ARG A 162 1.40 -6.33 1.20
CA ARG A 162 1.09 -5.56 -0.03
C ARG A 162 1.64 -4.15 0.17
N SER A 163 2.91 -3.94 -0.17
CA SER A 163 3.62 -2.73 0.20
C SER A 163 3.21 -1.62 -0.77
N PHE A 164 2.69 -0.55 -0.18
CA PHE A 164 2.61 0.71 -0.88
C PHE A 164 4.01 1.35 -0.83
N GLY A 165 4.52 1.72 -2.00
CA GLY A 165 5.71 2.56 -2.16
C GLY A 165 5.30 4.00 -2.34
N PHE A 166 6.01 4.93 -1.70
CA PHE A 166 5.77 6.37 -1.80
C PHE A 166 7.08 7.13 -1.54
N ALA A 167 7.19 8.34 -2.08
CA ALA A 167 8.43 9.11 -2.05
C ALA A 167 8.64 9.90 -0.75
N GLY A 168 7.57 10.21 -0.01
CA GLY A 168 7.64 10.82 1.31
C GLY A 168 6.27 11.04 1.93
N THR A 169 6.20 11.21 3.24
CA THR A 169 4.96 11.53 3.94
C THR A 169 4.54 12.99 3.71
N LYS A 170 3.23 13.25 3.74
CA LYS A 170 2.65 14.59 3.57
C LYS A 170 1.92 15.01 4.86
N ASP A 171 1.64 16.29 4.98
CA ASP A 171 0.96 16.88 6.13
C ASP A 171 -0.41 16.24 6.39
N LYS A 172 -0.64 15.75 7.63
CA LYS A 172 -1.94 15.20 8.05
C LYS A 172 -3.08 16.23 7.97
N ARG A 173 -2.82 17.48 8.35
CA ARG A 173 -3.81 18.59 8.32
C ARG A 173 -3.62 19.41 7.05
N SER A 174 -3.86 18.77 5.90
CA SER A 174 -3.76 19.37 4.57
C SER A 174 -4.67 18.66 3.58
N VAL A 175 -4.89 19.26 2.41
CA VAL A 175 -5.27 18.52 1.19
C VAL A 175 -3.97 18.19 0.46
N SER A 176 -3.66 16.90 0.30
CA SER A 176 -2.41 16.49 -0.34
C SER A 176 -2.63 15.60 -1.56
N THR A 177 -1.73 15.69 -2.52
CA THR A 177 -1.68 14.82 -3.69
C THR A 177 -0.24 14.34 -3.89
N GLN A 178 -0.07 13.03 -4.06
CA GLN A 178 1.24 12.38 -4.19
C GLN A 178 1.14 11.14 -5.07
N ARG A 179 2.25 10.67 -5.64
CA ARG A 179 2.29 9.36 -6.31
C ARG A 179 2.48 8.25 -5.30
N VAL A 180 1.85 7.11 -5.59
CA VAL A 180 1.96 5.88 -4.79
C VAL A 180 2.02 4.69 -5.75
N THR A 181 2.93 3.77 -5.50
CA THR A 181 2.99 2.48 -6.21
C THR A 181 2.47 1.37 -5.32
N VAL A 182 1.81 0.38 -5.92
CA VAL A 182 1.33 -0.80 -5.19
C VAL A 182 1.62 -2.07 -5.99
N PHE A 183 2.20 -3.06 -5.31
CA PHE A 183 2.66 -4.27 -5.98
C PHE A 183 1.49 -5.16 -6.44
N LYS A 184 1.53 -5.55 -7.73
CA LYS A 184 0.61 -6.54 -8.36
C LYS A 184 -0.88 -6.25 -8.15
N GLN A 185 -1.30 -4.98 -8.19
CA GLN A 185 -2.73 -4.61 -8.20
C GLN A 185 -3.18 -4.13 -9.58
N ARG A 186 -4.46 -4.38 -9.88
CA ARG A 186 -5.12 -3.86 -11.10
C ARG A 186 -5.73 -2.49 -10.82
N ALA A 187 -5.64 -1.59 -11.80
CA ALA A 187 -6.24 -0.26 -11.73
C ALA A 187 -7.74 -0.30 -11.36
N ASN A 188 -8.53 -1.17 -12.01
CA ASN A 188 -9.96 -1.36 -11.72
C ASN A 188 -10.26 -1.65 -10.24
N ARG A 189 -9.42 -2.46 -9.59
CA ARG A 189 -9.60 -2.79 -8.16
C ARG A 189 -9.34 -1.60 -7.26
N LEU A 190 -8.42 -0.72 -7.64
CA LEU A 190 -8.09 0.49 -6.91
C LEU A 190 -9.14 1.58 -7.18
N ALA A 191 -9.57 1.74 -8.43
CA ALA A 191 -10.64 2.67 -8.81
C ALA A 191 -11.95 2.38 -8.04
N ALA A 192 -12.32 1.11 -7.88
CA ALA A 192 -13.48 0.70 -7.08
C ALA A 192 -13.41 1.09 -5.59
N LEU A 193 -12.22 1.45 -5.07
CA LEU A 193 -12.09 1.95 -3.69
C LEU A 193 -12.59 3.39 -3.56
N ASN A 194 -12.65 4.16 -4.65
CA ASN A 194 -13.12 5.55 -4.60
C ASN A 194 -14.55 5.69 -4.09
N GLU A 195 -15.38 4.66 -4.26
CA GLU A 195 -16.76 4.62 -3.74
C GLU A 195 -16.82 4.35 -2.23
N LYS A 196 -15.78 3.72 -1.67
CA LYS A 196 -15.75 3.25 -0.27
C LYS A 196 -14.91 4.14 0.64
N LEU A 197 -13.92 4.83 0.07
CA LEU A 197 -13.00 5.68 0.82
C LEU A 197 -13.56 7.08 1.03
N ILE A 198 -13.48 7.57 2.26
CA ILE A 198 -13.87 8.93 2.66
C ILE A 198 -12.60 9.77 2.79
N GLY A 199 -12.58 10.94 2.13
CA GLY A 199 -11.44 11.87 2.20
C GLY A 199 -10.19 11.42 1.43
N ILE A 200 -10.26 10.31 0.69
CA ILE A 200 -9.18 9.79 -0.16
C ILE A 200 -9.77 9.45 -1.53
N LYS A 201 -9.06 9.84 -2.59
CA LYS A 201 -9.34 9.43 -3.96
C LYS A 201 -8.04 8.94 -4.61
N VAL A 202 -8.16 7.91 -5.44
CA VAL A 202 -7.06 7.31 -6.22
C VAL A 202 -7.43 7.36 -7.70
N GLY A 203 -6.44 7.59 -8.54
CA GLY A 203 -6.64 7.81 -9.97
C GLY A 203 -5.31 7.91 -10.71
N ASP A 204 -5.37 8.39 -11.96
CA ASP A 204 -4.22 8.50 -12.87
C ASP A 204 -3.38 7.23 -12.90
N PHE A 205 -4.05 6.09 -13.07
CA PHE A 205 -3.41 4.78 -12.96
C PHE A 205 -2.49 4.51 -14.14
N CYS A 206 -1.30 4.01 -13.84
CA CYS A 206 -0.36 3.49 -14.82
C CYS A 206 0.38 2.27 -14.26
N HIS A 207 0.86 1.41 -15.15
CA HIS A 207 1.76 0.31 -14.78
C HIS A 207 3.21 0.77 -14.91
N VAL A 208 4.00 0.44 -13.90
CA VAL A 208 5.43 0.77 -13.82
C VAL A 208 6.20 -0.49 -13.43
N ASN A 209 7.46 -0.58 -13.86
CA ASN A 209 8.33 -1.72 -13.56
C ASN A 209 8.85 -1.67 -12.12
N ASP A 210 9.17 -0.48 -11.64
CA ASP A 210 9.79 -0.24 -10.34
C ASP A 210 8.83 0.48 -9.38
N GLY A 211 8.90 0.11 -8.11
CA GLY A 211 8.15 0.77 -7.04
C GLY A 211 8.80 2.09 -6.62
N LEU A 212 7.99 3.02 -6.12
CA LEU A 212 8.47 4.27 -5.54
C LEU A 212 9.14 4.01 -4.18
N LEU A 213 10.32 4.62 -4.00
CA LEU A 213 11.12 4.60 -2.78
C LEU A 213 11.15 5.99 -2.13
N LEU A 214 11.41 6.02 -0.82
CA LEU A 214 11.57 7.27 -0.07
C LEU A 214 12.69 8.13 -0.69
N GLY A 215 12.43 9.43 -0.84
CA GLY A 215 13.35 10.40 -1.44
C GLY A 215 13.24 10.54 -2.96
N GLN A 216 12.42 9.73 -3.64
CA GLN A 216 12.21 9.84 -5.10
C GLN A 216 11.22 10.96 -5.48
N LEU A 217 11.48 12.18 -5.03
CA LEU A 217 10.75 13.40 -5.41
C LEU A 217 11.74 14.58 -5.47
N GLN A 218 11.43 15.61 -6.26
CA GLN A 218 12.20 16.85 -6.21
C GLN A 218 11.77 17.77 -5.06
N GLY A 219 10.50 17.70 -4.66
CA GLY A 219 9.97 18.55 -3.60
C GLY A 219 8.45 18.57 -3.54
N ASN A 220 7.91 19.61 -2.92
CA ASN A 220 6.46 19.81 -2.83
C ASN A 220 6.11 21.23 -3.22
N ARG A 221 5.03 21.38 -4.00
CA ARG A 221 4.38 22.65 -4.28
C ARG A 221 3.29 22.89 -3.24
N PHE A 222 3.49 23.94 -2.45
CA PHE A 222 2.54 24.38 -1.44
C PHE A 222 1.64 25.48 -2.01
N THR A 223 0.34 25.39 -1.73
CA THR A 223 -0.59 26.52 -1.82
C THR A 223 -1.13 26.77 -0.42
N ILE A 224 -0.84 27.95 0.12
CA ILE A 224 -1.13 28.30 1.51
C ILE A 224 -2.05 29.52 1.53
N THR A 225 -3.16 29.40 2.25
CA THR A 225 -4.09 30.50 2.51
C THR A 225 -3.91 30.95 3.95
N LEU A 226 -3.48 32.20 4.14
CA LEU A 226 -3.43 32.85 5.44
C LEU A 226 -4.75 33.59 5.69
N ARG A 227 -5.46 33.27 6.78
CA ARG A 227 -6.75 33.89 7.12
C ARG A 227 -6.60 34.96 8.19
N SER A 228 -7.57 35.87 8.26
CA SER A 228 -7.62 36.92 9.29
C SER A 228 -6.29 37.67 9.42
N VAL A 229 -5.77 38.16 8.29
CA VAL A 229 -4.50 38.86 8.24
C VAL A 229 -4.64 40.23 8.93
N ILE A 230 -3.74 40.51 9.86
CA ILE A 230 -3.66 41.77 10.60
C ILE A 230 -2.27 42.36 10.37
N ALA A 231 -2.21 43.41 9.56
CA ALA A 231 -1.02 44.18 9.24
C ALA A 231 -1.34 45.68 9.40
N GLU A 232 -0.32 46.49 9.65
CA GLU A 232 -0.48 47.96 9.72
C GLU A 232 -0.88 48.54 8.36
N THR A 233 -0.25 48.05 7.28
CA THR A 233 -0.55 48.43 5.90
C THR A 233 -0.53 47.21 4.98
N GLU A 234 -1.25 47.30 3.86
CA GLU A 234 -1.24 46.27 2.82
C GLU A 234 0.14 46.15 2.15
N ASP A 235 0.91 47.24 2.12
CA ASP A 235 2.24 47.29 1.52
C ASP A 235 3.23 46.37 2.24
N ILE A 236 3.16 46.26 3.58
CA ILE A 236 3.98 45.33 4.36
C ILE A 236 3.78 43.89 3.88
N ILE A 237 2.55 43.50 3.55
CA ILE A 237 2.22 42.15 3.07
C ILE A 237 2.84 41.92 1.67
N LYS A 238 2.69 42.91 0.78
CA LYS A 238 3.23 42.84 -0.59
C LYS A 238 4.75 42.78 -0.57
N GLU A 239 5.40 43.65 0.20
CA GLU A 239 6.85 43.69 0.34
C GLU A 239 7.39 42.40 0.97
N SER A 240 6.75 41.89 2.03
CA SER A 240 7.16 40.64 2.67
C SER A 240 7.05 39.45 1.71
N THR A 241 5.98 39.38 0.92
CA THR A 241 5.78 38.31 -0.07
C THR A 241 6.80 38.41 -1.20
N SER A 242 7.12 39.63 -1.66
CA SER A 242 8.14 39.88 -2.67
C SER A 242 9.55 39.52 -2.16
N ALA A 243 9.86 39.88 -0.92
CA ALA A 243 11.12 39.55 -0.27
C ALA A 243 11.30 38.04 -0.10
N LEU A 244 10.25 37.32 0.32
CA LEU A 244 10.27 35.85 0.40
C LEU A 244 10.56 35.20 -0.95
N GLY A 245 9.96 35.70 -2.03
CA GLY A 245 10.17 35.17 -3.37
C GLY A 245 11.58 35.44 -3.93
N LYS A 246 12.18 36.60 -3.60
CA LYS A 246 13.51 36.99 -4.07
C LYS A 246 14.65 36.41 -3.24
N ASN A 247 14.50 36.46 -1.92
CA ASN A 247 15.57 36.16 -0.97
C ASN A 247 15.41 34.78 -0.32
N GLY A 248 14.25 34.16 -0.46
CA GLY A 248 13.92 32.90 0.20
C GLY A 248 13.72 33.06 1.71
N PHE A 249 13.99 31.98 2.45
CA PHE A 249 13.87 31.90 3.90
C PHE A 249 15.00 31.02 4.47
N ILE A 250 15.25 31.11 5.78
CA ILE A 250 16.23 30.26 6.46
C ILE A 250 15.66 28.84 6.57
N ASN A 251 16.39 27.85 6.08
CA ASN A 251 15.96 26.45 6.08
C ASN A 251 16.08 25.79 7.47
N TYR A 252 15.27 26.23 8.42
CA TYR A 252 15.19 25.66 9.76
C TYR A 252 14.45 24.31 9.76
N PHE A 253 14.84 23.44 10.70
CA PHE A 253 13.97 22.34 11.11
C PHE A 253 12.83 22.90 11.96
N GLY A 254 11.59 22.84 11.45
CA GLY A 254 10.43 23.35 12.16
C GLY A 254 10.08 22.55 13.43
N LEU A 255 9.20 23.12 14.26
CA LEU A 255 8.77 22.54 15.55
C LEU A 255 8.20 21.10 15.44
N GLN A 256 7.65 20.73 14.29
CA GLN A 256 7.15 19.37 14.06
C GLN A 256 8.26 18.30 14.12
N VAL A 257 9.49 18.65 13.73
CA VAL A 257 10.65 17.74 13.78
C VAL A 257 11.33 17.83 15.15
N ALA A 258 11.43 19.04 15.69
CA ALA A 258 12.04 19.34 16.98
C ALA A 258 11.03 19.26 18.12
N THR A 259 10.44 18.09 18.38
CA THR A 259 9.79 17.90 19.69
C THR A 259 10.91 17.83 20.72
N ILE A 260 10.99 18.77 21.67
CA ILE A 260 12.08 18.81 22.68
C ILE A 260 12.27 17.45 23.38
N ASN A 261 11.21 16.66 23.54
CA ASN A 261 11.33 15.30 24.08
C ASN A 261 12.22 14.38 23.23
N SER A 262 12.18 14.45 21.90
CA SER A 262 13.08 13.67 21.04
C SER A 262 14.51 14.18 21.15
N LEU A 263 14.74 15.50 21.15
CA LEU A 263 16.07 16.09 21.28
C LEU A 263 16.69 15.83 22.67
N LEU A 264 15.92 15.96 23.74
CA LEU A 264 16.36 15.66 25.11
C LEU A 264 16.60 14.16 25.31
N PHE A 265 15.74 13.30 24.74
CA PHE A 265 15.94 11.87 24.80
C PHE A 265 17.21 11.46 24.02
N THR A 266 17.39 11.94 22.80
CA THR A 266 18.61 11.71 22.02
C THR A 266 19.84 12.27 22.74
N GLY A 267 19.73 13.45 23.37
CA GLY A 267 20.80 14.01 24.20
C GLY A 267 21.17 13.12 25.39
N LYS A 268 20.18 12.57 26.10
CA LYS A 268 20.40 11.62 27.21
C LYS A 268 20.96 10.29 26.73
N LEU A 269 20.49 9.80 25.58
CA LEU A 269 20.96 8.60 24.91
C LEU A 269 22.45 8.72 24.55
N LEU A 270 22.83 9.81 23.87
CA LEU A 270 24.21 10.10 23.50
C LEU A 270 25.11 10.31 24.73
N LYS A 271 24.55 10.82 25.83
CA LYS A 271 25.25 10.96 27.12
C LYS A 271 25.27 9.68 27.96
N LEU A 272 24.70 8.57 27.47
CA LEU A 272 24.58 7.28 28.19
C LEU A 272 23.94 7.41 29.59
N THR A 273 23.06 8.40 29.77
CA THR A 273 22.39 8.68 31.05
C THR A 273 21.09 7.88 31.15
N TRP A 274 21.22 6.62 31.55
CA TRP A 274 20.11 5.72 31.79
C TRP A 274 19.67 5.80 33.25
N LYS A 275 18.35 5.83 33.52
CA LYS A 275 17.85 5.58 34.87
C LYS A 275 17.95 4.07 35.11
N THR A 276 18.78 3.68 36.07
CA THR A 276 18.72 2.37 36.74
C THR A 276 17.47 2.27 37.61
#